data_AF-A0A7Y4LUC0-F1
#
_entry.id   AF-A0A7Y4LUC0-F1
#
_cell.length_a   1.000
_cell.length_b   1.000
_cell.length_c   1.000
_cell.angle_alpha   90.00
_cell.angle_beta   90.00
_cell.angle_gamma   90.00
#
_symmetry.space_group_name_H-M   'P 1'
#
loop_
_entity.id
_entity.type
_entity.pdbx_description
1 polymer ?
#
loop_
_entity_poly.entity_id
_entity_poly.type
_entity_poly.pdbx_seq_one_letter_code
_entity_poly.pdbx_strand_id
1 'polypeptide(L)'
;MARFGWWAHGACHRAALRADPLALPTPAKPPVHQVETPAGLELCLLPRGEGILIVSTVAAQHRALFVVALTLLLAVSSYITKAWAAGAVAIGKCGAYGQAYDYASEADARTAALKQCKGTCAAITMKRACAAFAVDMTNPCGPHGYAVKPKISTSLNAATKKCYEFGGKECVIRAWACDAKG
;
A
#
# COMPACT_ATOMS: atom_id res chain seq x y z
N MET A 1 -37.29 13.54 -37.01
CA MET A 1 -38.31 13.08 -36.05
C MET A 1 -37.83 13.41 -34.64
N ALA A 2 -38.43 14.44 -34.05
CA ALA A 2 -38.08 14.95 -32.73
C ALA A 2 -38.88 14.21 -31.65
N ARG A 3 -38.25 13.93 -30.51
CA ARG A 3 -38.95 13.79 -29.23
C ARG A 3 -38.17 14.56 -28.16
N PHE A 4 -38.64 15.79 -27.94
CA PHE A 4 -38.47 16.51 -26.69
C PHE A 4 -39.38 15.88 -25.64
N GLY A 5 -38.84 15.68 -24.43
CA GLY A 5 -39.60 15.41 -23.21
C GLY A 5 -38.92 16.14 -22.06
N TRP A 6 -39.35 17.37 -21.81
CA TRP A 6 -38.96 18.19 -20.66
C TRP A 6 -39.94 17.95 -19.52
N TRP A 7 -39.42 17.62 -18.34
CA TRP A 7 -39.94 17.92 -17.00
C TRP A 7 -38.73 17.98 -16.07
N ALA A 8 -38.62 18.79 -15.02
CA ALA A 8 -38.89 20.20 -14.76
C ALA A 8 -38.14 20.48 -13.42
N HIS A 9 -37.56 21.67 -13.26
CA HIS A 9 -37.06 22.27 -12.00
C HIS A 9 -35.86 21.59 -11.30
N GLY A 10 -34.78 22.25 -10.88
CA GLY A 10 -34.42 23.67 -10.84
C GLY A 10 -33.23 23.87 -9.89
N ALA A 11 -32.26 24.70 -10.31
CA ALA A 11 -31.20 25.39 -9.54
C ALA A 11 -30.20 24.51 -8.74
N CYS A 12 -28.90 24.79 -8.63
CA CYS A 12 -28.16 26.04 -8.74
C CYS A 12 -26.67 25.78 -9.06
N HIS A 13 -25.99 26.84 -9.48
CA HIS A 13 -24.69 26.91 -10.15
C HIS A 13 -23.42 26.60 -9.32
N ARG A 14 -22.41 26.08 -10.04
CA ARG A 14 -20.99 26.53 -10.12
C ARG A 14 -20.12 26.45 -8.85
N ALA A 15 -19.09 25.60 -8.89
CA ALA A 15 -17.68 26.04 -8.86
C ALA A 15 -16.74 24.84 -9.03
N ALA A 16 -15.89 24.92 -10.06
CA ALA A 16 -14.71 24.10 -10.19
C ALA A 16 -13.65 24.61 -9.20
N LEU A 17 -13.06 23.70 -8.42
CA LEU A 17 -11.75 23.89 -7.83
C LEU A 17 -10.87 22.70 -8.25
N ARG A 18 -9.82 23.05 -9.00
CA ARG A 18 -8.63 22.23 -9.21
C ARG A 18 -8.03 21.87 -7.86
N ALA A 19 -7.60 20.63 -7.71
CA ALA A 19 -6.43 20.27 -6.91
C ALA A 19 -5.78 19.03 -7.55
N ASP A 20 -4.54 19.21 -7.97
CA ASP A 20 -3.63 18.17 -8.45
C ASP A 20 -3.22 17.18 -7.33
N PRO A 21 -2.63 16.03 -7.70
CA PRO A 21 -2.61 14.80 -6.89
C PRO A 21 -1.37 14.72 -6.01
N LEU A 22 -1.55 14.73 -4.69
CA LEU A 22 -0.56 14.22 -3.75
C LEU A 22 -1.28 13.61 -2.55
N ALA A 23 -1.55 12.31 -2.62
CA ALA A 23 -1.92 11.53 -1.45
C ALA A 23 -1.26 10.15 -1.55
N LEU A 24 -0.17 10.01 -0.82
CA LEU A 24 0.38 8.71 -0.44
C LEU A 24 -0.72 7.87 0.25
N PRO A 25 -0.85 6.57 -0.03
CA PRO A 25 -1.62 5.70 0.84
C PRO A 25 -0.82 5.43 2.13
N THR A 26 -1.18 6.10 3.21
CA THR A 26 -0.80 5.70 4.57
C THR A 26 -1.60 4.46 4.99
N PRO A 27 -0.97 3.41 5.55
CA PRO A 27 -1.71 2.35 6.21
C PRO A 27 -2.06 2.74 7.66
N ALA A 28 -3.24 2.26 8.07
CA ALA A 28 -3.73 2.06 9.43
C ALA A 28 -4.45 3.22 10.14
N LYS A 29 -5.75 3.00 10.39
CA LYS A 29 -6.25 2.68 11.75
C LYS A 29 -7.65 2.04 11.65
N PRO A 30 -7.91 0.82 12.16
CA PRO A 30 -9.28 0.37 12.35
C PRO A 30 -9.93 1.18 13.48
N PRO A 31 -11.23 1.54 13.36
CA PRO A 31 -11.93 2.29 14.39
C PRO A 31 -12.02 1.49 15.68
N VAL A 32 -11.67 2.15 16.78
CA VAL A 32 -11.97 1.72 18.15
C VAL A 32 -13.49 1.63 18.25
N HIS A 33 -14.02 0.42 18.32
CA HIS A 33 -15.38 0.22 18.78
C HIS A 33 -15.47 0.73 20.22
N GLN A 34 -16.23 1.80 20.41
CA GLN A 34 -16.67 2.23 21.72
C GLN A 34 -17.43 1.06 22.35
N VAL A 35 -16.93 0.59 23.49
CA VAL A 35 -17.69 -0.24 24.41
C VAL A 35 -18.74 0.68 25.03
N GLU A 36 -19.93 0.71 24.43
CA GLU A 36 -21.12 1.21 25.12
C GLU A 36 -21.37 0.29 26.32
N THR A 37 -21.24 0.90 27.49
CA THR A 37 -21.58 0.32 28.79
C THR A 37 -23.10 0.26 28.90
N PRO A 38 -23.75 -0.90 29.03
CA PRO A 38 -25.12 -0.92 29.48
C PRO A 38 -25.13 -0.77 31.01
N ALA A 39 -25.37 0.47 31.44
CA ALA A 39 -26.05 0.71 32.70
C ALA A 39 -27.49 0.18 32.53
N GLY A 40 -27.86 -0.80 33.35
CA GLY A 40 -29.16 -1.46 33.23
C GLY A 40 -29.29 -2.58 34.24
N LEU A 41 -29.10 -2.25 35.51
CA LEU A 41 -29.49 -3.09 36.63
C LEU A 41 -31.03 -3.07 36.69
N GLU A 42 -31.70 -3.91 35.89
CA GLU A 42 -33.11 -4.20 36.11
C GLU A 42 -33.25 -5.59 36.74
N LEU A 43 -33.49 -5.54 38.05
CA LEU A 43 -33.70 -6.68 38.92
C LEU A 43 -35.13 -7.21 38.69
N CYS A 44 -35.32 -8.04 37.66
CA CYS A 44 -36.55 -8.84 37.54
C CYS A 44 -36.44 -10.08 38.45
N LEU A 45 -36.95 -9.98 39.68
CA LEU A 45 -37.34 -11.14 40.48
C LEU A 45 -38.53 -11.82 39.77
N LEU A 46 -38.36 -13.08 39.34
CA LEU A 46 -39.47 -13.96 38.99
C LEU A 46 -39.30 -15.35 39.63
N PRO A 47 -40.42 -16.00 39.94
CA PRO A 47 -40.51 -16.99 41.00
C PRO A 47 -39.93 -18.35 40.63
N ARG A 48 -39.53 -19.03 41.70
CA ARG A 48 -39.20 -20.44 41.83
C ARG A 48 -40.12 -21.33 41.00
N GLY A 49 -39.58 -21.87 39.91
CA GLY A 49 -40.19 -22.88 39.07
C GLY A 49 -39.08 -23.62 38.32
N GLU A 50 -38.94 -24.90 38.61
CA GLU A 50 -37.89 -25.80 38.14
C GLU A 50 -37.87 -25.86 36.60
N GLY A 51 -36.71 -25.61 35.95
CA GLY A 51 -36.60 -25.82 34.51
C GLY A 51 -35.51 -25.08 33.70
N ILE A 52 -34.61 -24.31 34.31
CA ILE A 52 -33.62 -23.50 33.56
C ILE A 52 -32.18 -23.94 33.87
N LEU A 53 -31.79 -25.16 33.50
CA LEU A 53 -30.38 -25.59 33.54
C LEU A 53 -29.92 -26.30 32.25
N ILE A 54 -30.59 -26.08 31.11
CA ILE A 54 -30.18 -26.71 29.84
C ILE A 54 -29.94 -25.69 28.70
N VAL A 55 -30.54 -24.48 28.77
CA VAL A 55 -30.37 -23.45 27.74
C VAL A 55 -29.08 -22.62 27.93
N SER A 56 -28.55 -22.54 29.15
CA SER A 56 -27.35 -21.74 29.45
C SER A 56 -26.05 -22.40 29.02
N THR A 57 -25.99 -23.74 28.95
CA THR A 57 -24.76 -24.45 28.55
C THR A 57 -24.55 -24.38 27.05
N VAL A 58 -25.60 -24.50 26.22
CA VAL A 58 -25.47 -24.47 24.76
C VAL A 58 -25.07 -23.07 24.28
N ALA A 59 -25.69 -22.00 24.78
CA ALA A 59 -25.32 -20.64 24.40
C ALA A 59 -23.91 -20.25 24.89
N ALA A 60 -23.51 -20.68 26.09
CA ALA A 60 -22.16 -20.47 26.61
C ALA A 60 -21.10 -21.32 25.87
N GLN A 61 -21.42 -22.57 25.52
CA GLN A 61 -20.55 -23.46 24.75
C GLN A 61 -20.35 -22.97 23.33
N HIS A 62 -21.40 -22.49 22.66
CA HIS A 62 -21.28 -21.91 21.32
C HIS A 62 -20.40 -20.65 21.33
N ARG A 63 -20.51 -19.80 22.35
CA ARG A 63 -19.63 -18.62 22.52
C ARG A 63 -18.18 -19.03 22.75
N ALA A 64 -17.92 -20.02 23.62
CA ALA A 64 -16.57 -20.52 23.87
C ALA A 64 -15.95 -21.16 22.61
N LEU A 65 -16.71 -21.99 21.88
CA LEU A 65 -16.27 -22.58 20.62
C LEU A 65 -16.03 -21.53 19.55
N PHE A 66 -16.86 -20.48 19.48
CA PHE A 66 -16.66 -19.38 18.55
C PHE A 66 -15.36 -18.63 18.85
N VAL A 67 -15.07 -18.34 20.12
CA VAL A 67 -13.81 -17.69 20.53
C VAL A 67 -12.59 -18.59 20.24
N VAL A 68 -12.67 -19.89 20.50
CA VAL A 68 -11.60 -20.85 20.17
C VAL A 68 -11.39 -20.97 18.66
N ALA A 69 -12.47 -21.04 17.88
CA ALA A 69 -12.39 -21.07 16.42
C ALA A 69 -11.80 -19.77 15.87
N LEU A 70 -12.20 -18.61 16.40
CA LEU A 70 -11.68 -17.31 15.96
C LEU A 70 -10.18 -17.17 16.28
N THR A 71 -9.75 -17.61 17.47
CA THR A 71 -8.33 -17.57 17.86
C THR A 71 -7.47 -18.53 17.03
N LEU A 72 -7.97 -19.73 16.72
CA LEU A 72 -7.30 -20.67 15.80
C LEU A 72 -7.19 -20.09 14.39
N LEU A 73 -8.25 -19.47 13.86
CA LEU A 73 -8.24 -18.84 12.54
C LEU A 73 -7.23 -17.69 12.46
N LEU A 74 -7.17 -16.82 13.47
CA LEU A 74 -6.21 -15.71 13.53
C LEU A 74 -4.77 -16.22 13.68
N ALA A 75 -4.55 -17.27 14.48
CA ALA A 75 -3.24 -17.89 14.64
C ALA A 75 -2.73 -18.50 13.32
N VAL A 76 -3.56 -19.22 12.56
CA VAL A 76 -3.16 -19.80 11.26
C VAL A 76 -2.91 -18.72 10.21
N SER A 77 -3.71 -17.65 10.21
CA SER A 77 -3.58 -16.55 9.24
C SER A 77 -2.22 -15.83 9.30
N SER A 78 -1.66 -15.68 10.50
CA SER A 78 -0.38 -14.98 10.72
C SER A 78 0.86 -15.76 10.25
N TYR A 79 0.76 -17.08 10.04
CA TYR A 79 1.86 -17.90 9.50
C TYR A 79 2.01 -17.80 7.97
N ILE A 80 0.95 -17.41 7.26
CA ILE A 80 0.92 -17.45 5.79
C ILE A 80 1.46 -16.15 5.17
N THR A 81 1.39 -15.02 5.89
CA THR A 81 1.87 -13.74 5.37
C THR A 81 3.37 -13.55 5.62
N LYS A 82 4.21 -14.37 4.99
CA LYS A 82 5.56 -13.90 4.63
C LYS A 82 5.35 -12.86 3.53
N ALA A 83 5.34 -11.59 3.88
CA ALA A 83 5.30 -10.51 2.90
C ALA A 83 6.64 -10.51 2.14
N TRP A 84 6.67 -11.22 1.01
CA TRP A 84 7.71 -11.07 0.01
C TRP A 84 7.34 -9.81 -0.75
N ALA A 85 7.89 -8.68 -0.32
CA ALA A 85 7.75 -7.40 -1.02
C ALA A 85 8.98 -7.17 -1.90
N ALA A 86 9.07 -7.91 -3.01
CA ALA A 86 10.17 -7.76 -3.95
C ALA A 86 10.07 -6.43 -4.71
N GLY A 87 11.22 -5.77 -4.87
CA GLY A 87 11.36 -4.51 -5.59
C GLY A 87 12.24 -4.64 -6.84
N ALA A 88 11.93 -3.84 -7.86
CA ALA A 88 12.74 -3.71 -9.06
C ALA A 88 12.66 -2.28 -9.63
N VAL A 89 13.76 -1.81 -10.21
CA VAL A 89 13.82 -0.54 -10.94
C VAL A 89 14.28 -0.82 -12.36
N ALA A 90 13.61 -0.25 -13.35
CA ALA A 90 14.03 -0.27 -14.74
C ALA A 90 14.59 1.10 -15.12
N ILE A 91 15.73 1.11 -15.81
CA ILE A 91 16.41 2.32 -16.28
C ILE A 91 16.58 2.21 -17.79
N GLY A 92 16.14 3.23 -18.51
CA GLY A 92 16.25 3.33 -19.96
C GLY A 92 17.01 4.58 -20.41
N LYS A 93 17.07 4.75 -21.73
CA LYS A 93 17.71 5.92 -22.34
C LYS A 93 16.97 7.21 -21.96
N CYS A 94 17.68 8.32 -21.91
CA CYS A 94 17.07 9.65 -21.74
C CYS A 94 16.22 9.83 -20.48
N GLY A 95 16.62 9.18 -19.39
CA GLY A 95 15.90 9.27 -18.12
C GLY A 95 14.55 8.57 -18.16
N ALA A 96 14.32 7.66 -19.12
CA ALA A 96 13.23 6.70 -19.04
C ALA A 96 13.46 5.80 -17.84
N TYR A 97 12.41 5.56 -17.07
CA TYR A 97 12.47 4.71 -15.89
C TYR A 97 11.15 3.95 -15.70
N GLY A 98 11.22 2.89 -14.92
CA GLY A 98 10.06 2.23 -14.35
C GLY A 98 10.39 1.72 -12.96
N GLN A 99 9.39 1.59 -12.10
CA GLN A 99 9.59 1.12 -10.74
C GLN A 99 8.49 0.15 -10.34
N ALA A 100 8.86 -0.81 -9.51
CA ALA A 100 7.95 -1.82 -8.99
C ALA A 100 8.38 -2.15 -7.56
N TYR A 101 7.42 -2.20 -6.65
CA TYR A 101 7.62 -2.54 -5.24
C TYR A 101 6.42 -3.38 -4.77
N ASP A 102 6.58 -4.11 -3.66
CA ASP A 102 5.55 -4.97 -3.07
C ASP A 102 5.06 -6.14 -3.95
N TYR A 103 5.93 -6.71 -4.78
CA TYR A 103 5.61 -7.89 -5.57
C TYR A 103 5.97 -9.20 -4.88
N ALA A 104 5.14 -10.23 -5.04
CA ALA A 104 5.37 -11.56 -4.47
C ALA A 104 6.68 -12.22 -4.94
N SER A 105 7.20 -11.85 -6.11
CA SER A 105 8.46 -12.35 -6.65
C SER A 105 9.30 -11.28 -7.35
N GLU A 106 10.62 -11.49 -7.37
CA GLU A 106 11.59 -10.64 -8.09
C GLU A 106 11.31 -10.58 -9.60
N ALA A 107 10.81 -11.69 -10.18
CA ALA A 107 10.46 -11.79 -11.59
C ALA A 107 9.22 -10.93 -11.94
N ASP A 108 8.21 -10.94 -11.06
CA ASP A 108 7.01 -10.11 -11.22
C ASP A 108 7.37 -8.63 -11.08
N ALA A 109 8.18 -8.28 -10.06
CA ALA A 109 8.69 -6.93 -9.87
C ALA A 109 9.44 -6.44 -11.12
N ARG A 110 10.36 -7.26 -11.64
CA ARG A 110 11.13 -6.95 -12.85
C ARG A 110 10.21 -6.70 -14.05
N THR A 111 9.24 -7.57 -14.25
CA THR A 111 8.31 -7.47 -15.38
C THR A 111 7.45 -6.21 -15.26
N ALA A 112 6.98 -5.88 -14.06
CA ALA A 112 6.22 -4.67 -13.79
C ALA A 112 7.05 -3.39 -14.01
N ALA A 113 8.30 -3.37 -13.53
CA ALA A 113 9.20 -2.24 -13.73
C ALA A 113 9.48 -2.00 -15.23
N LEU A 114 9.69 -3.07 -16.01
CA LEU A 114 9.88 -2.96 -17.46
C LEU A 114 8.62 -2.46 -18.18
N LYS A 115 7.42 -2.87 -17.73
CA LYS A 115 6.14 -2.41 -18.30
C LYS A 115 5.92 -0.90 -18.12
N GLN A 116 6.38 -0.34 -16.99
CA GLN A 116 6.26 1.10 -16.75
C GLN A 116 7.29 1.92 -17.54
N CYS A 117 8.41 1.30 -17.90
CA CYS A 117 9.50 1.99 -18.59
C CYS A 117 9.21 2.14 -20.09
N LYS A 118 9.25 3.38 -20.57
CA LYS A 118 8.99 3.67 -21.99
C LYS A 118 10.27 3.55 -22.80
N GLY A 119 10.32 2.55 -23.69
CA GLY A 119 11.43 2.32 -24.61
C GLY A 119 12.33 1.15 -24.18
N THR A 120 13.60 1.21 -24.57
CA THR A 120 14.57 0.16 -24.21
C THR A 120 15.10 0.41 -22.80
N CYS A 121 14.66 -0.42 -21.86
CA CYS A 121 15.04 -0.31 -20.46
C CYS A 121 15.68 -1.60 -19.93
N ALA A 122 16.69 -1.44 -19.08
CA ALA A 122 17.32 -2.51 -18.34
C ALA A 122 16.71 -2.58 -16.93
N ALA A 123 16.25 -3.76 -16.53
CA ALA A 123 15.78 -3.97 -15.18
C ALA A 123 16.94 -4.29 -14.23
N ILE A 124 16.94 -3.61 -13.10
CA ILE A 124 17.81 -3.83 -11.96
C ILE A 124 16.95 -4.48 -10.89
N THR A 125 17.29 -5.71 -10.56
CA THR A 125 16.68 -6.43 -9.43
C THR A 125 17.57 -6.30 -8.20
N MET A 126 16.96 -6.37 -7.03
CA MET A 126 17.64 -6.18 -5.74
C MET A 126 17.15 -7.21 -4.75
N LYS A 127 18.06 -7.70 -3.90
CA LYS A 127 17.78 -8.64 -2.82
C LYS A 127 18.20 -8.02 -1.50
N ARG A 128 17.23 -7.74 -0.63
CA ARG A 128 17.42 -7.06 0.66
C ARG A 128 18.18 -5.74 0.53
N ALA A 129 17.79 -4.95 -0.47
CA ALA A 129 18.40 -3.67 -0.78
C ALA A 129 17.39 -2.76 -1.47
N CYS A 130 17.74 -1.49 -1.56
CA CYS A 130 17.03 -0.49 -2.35
C CYS A 130 17.89 -0.02 -3.52
N ALA A 131 17.26 0.14 -4.67
CA ALA A 131 17.83 0.81 -5.82
C ALA A 131 17.27 2.22 -5.96
N ALA A 132 18.11 3.16 -6.35
CA ALA A 132 17.74 4.53 -6.68
C ALA A 132 18.39 4.94 -8.00
N PHE A 133 17.67 5.77 -8.76
CA PHE A 133 18.09 6.32 -10.04
C PHE A 133 17.94 7.84 -10.04
N ALA A 134 19.04 8.52 -10.36
CA ALA A 134 19.16 9.95 -10.45
C ALA A 134 19.48 10.36 -11.89
N VAL A 135 18.89 11.46 -12.35
CA VAL A 135 19.21 12.07 -13.65
C VAL A 135 19.39 13.57 -13.50
N ASP A 136 20.14 14.16 -14.42
CA ASP A 136 20.18 15.61 -14.55
C ASP A 136 18.86 16.13 -15.13
N MET A 137 18.18 17.01 -14.40
CA MET A 137 16.92 17.63 -14.84
C MET A 137 17.12 18.57 -16.04
N THR A 138 18.31 19.16 -16.18
CA THR A 138 18.63 20.02 -17.33
C THR A 138 18.88 19.22 -18.60
N ASN A 139 19.39 17.99 -18.48
CA ASN A 139 19.63 17.09 -19.60
C ASN A 139 19.37 15.62 -19.19
N PRO A 140 18.13 15.12 -19.33
CA PRO A 140 17.78 13.75 -18.94
C PRO A 140 18.45 12.68 -19.82
N CYS A 141 18.97 13.04 -21.01
CA CYS A 141 19.79 12.18 -21.87
C CYS A 141 21.27 12.20 -21.53
N GLY A 142 21.70 13.06 -20.61
CA GLY A 142 23.08 13.26 -20.23
C GLY A 142 23.48 12.44 -19.00
N PRO A 143 24.19 13.08 -18.05
CA PRO A 143 24.65 12.44 -16.82
C PRO A 143 23.50 11.84 -16.02
N HIS A 144 23.69 10.60 -15.60
CA HIS A 144 22.76 9.90 -14.73
C HIS A 144 23.55 9.00 -13.78
N GLY A 145 22.98 8.74 -12.61
CA GLY A 145 23.58 7.90 -11.60
C GLY A 145 22.57 6.91 -11.08
N TYR A 146 22.99 5.69 -10.79
CA TYR A 146 22.18 4.74 -10.04
C TYR A 146 23.02 4.09 -8.96
N ALA A 147 22.34 3.64 -7.91
CA ALA A 147 22.98 2.91 -6.84
C ALA A 147 22.03 1.84 -6.29
N VAL A 148 22.62 0.77 -5.77
CA VAL A 148 21.90 -0.26 -5.00
C VAL A 148 22.59 -0.38 -3.65
N LYS A 149 21.85 -0.14 -2.56
CA LYS A 149 22.37 -0.14 -1.19
C LYS A 149 21.36 -0.74 -0.20
N PRO A 150 21.79 -1.26 0.96
CA PRO A 150 20.90 -1.88 1.93
C PRO A 150 19.89 -0.95 2.61
N LYS A 151 20.04 0.38 2.47
CA LYS A 151 19.12 1.39 3.02
C LYS A 151 18.74 2.38 1.94
N ILE A 152 17.45 2.72 1.83
CA ILE A 152 16.95 3.69 0.85
C ILE A 152 17.72 5.02 0.86
N SER A 153 17.93 5.63 2.03
CA SER A 153 18.62 6.93 2.15
C SER A 153 20.05 6.88 1.61
N THR A 154 20.76 5.78 1.85
CA THR A 154 22.12 5.58 1.32
C THR A 154 22.13 5.36 -0.19
N SER A 155 21.09 4.69 -0.71
CA SER A 155 20.93 4.45 -2.14
C SER A 155 20.65 5.77 -2.88
N LEU A 156 19.71 6.58 -2.36
CA LEU A 156 19.37 7.89 -2.90
C LEU A 156 20.60 8.81 -2.93
N ASN A 157 21.30 8.95 -1.81
CA ASN A 157 22.49 9.80 -1.73
C ASN A 157 23.61 9.32 -2.67
N ALA A 158 23.82 8.00 -2.77
CA ALA A 158 24.81 7.43 -3.67
C ALA A 158 24.45 7.64 -5.14
N ALA A 159 23.18 7.48 -5.52
CA ALA A 159 22.71 7.69 -6.89
C ALA A 159 22.86 9.16 -7.31
N THR A 160 22.44 10.10 -6.45
CA THR A 160 22.62 11.53 -6.68
C THR A 160 24.09 11.91 -6.79
N LYS A 161 24.93 11.42 -5.86
CA LYS A 161 26.39 11.65 -5.92
C LYS A 161 26.98 11.15 -7.23
N LYS A 162 26.58 9.95 -7.69
CA LYS A 162 27.02 9.40 -8.97
C LYS A 162 26.62 10.28 -10.15
N CYS A 163 25.39 10.81 -10.15
CA CYS A 163 24.96 11.74 -11.20
C CYS A 163 25.85 12.99 -11.27
N TYR A 164 26.19 13.59 -10.11
CA TYR A 164 27.12 14.72 -10.05
C TYR A 164 28.54 14.33 -10.47
N GLU A 165 29.03 13.15 -10.09
CA GLU A 165 30.34 12.63 -10.51
C GLU A 165 30.45 12.47 -12.03
N PHE A 166 29.33 12.18 -12.71
CA PHE A 166 29.26 12.09 -14.17
C PHE A 166 29.03 13.44 -14.86
N GLY A 167 29.09 14.56 -14.12
CA GLY A 167 29.00 15.92 -14.65
C GLY A 167 27.58 16.48 -14.72
N GLY A 168 26.61 15.88 -14.04
CA GLY A 168 25.26 16.43 -13.93
C GLY A 168 25.25 17.73 -13.13
N LYS A 169 24.37 18.67 -13.50
CA LYS A 169 24.25 19.97 -12.83
C LYS A 169 23.07 20.04 -11.87
N GLU A 170 21.94 19.46 -12.26
CA GLU A 170 20.71 19.44 -11.46
C GLU A 170 20.26 17.99 -11.25
N CYS A 171 20.99 17.25 -10.42
CA CYS A 171 20.72 15.82 -10.23
C CYS A 171 19.55 15.58 -9.27
N VAL A 172 18.50 14.95 -9.79
CA VAL A 172 17.30 14.59 -9.03
C VAL A 172 16.99 13.10 -9.13
N ILE A 173 16.39 12.55 -8.08
CA ILE A 173 15.91 11.16 -8.07
C ILE A 173 14.65 11.06 -8.91
N ARG A 174 14.66 10.17 -9.91
CA ARG A 174 13.50 9.90 -10.79
C ARG A 174 12.74 8.64 -10.39
N ALA A 175 13.47 7.64 -9.91
CA ALA A 175 12.91 6.36 -9.53
C ALA A 175 13.66 5.76 -8.35
N TRP A 176 12.95 5.04 -7.51
CA TRP A 176 13.52 4.20 -6.48
C TRP A 176 12.57 3.04 -6.16
N ALA A 177 13.14 1.93 -5.70
CA ALA A 177 12.38 0.82 -5.15
C ALA A 177 13.22 0.09 -4.11
N CYS A 178 12.55 -0.57 -3.18
CA CYS A 178 13.15 -1.41 -2.16
C CYS A 178 12.56 -2.81 -2.23
N ASP A 179 13.41 -3.80 -1.96
CA ASP A 179 12.94 -5.12 -1.53
C ASP A 179 12.56 -5.05 -0.04
N ALA A 180 11.74 -5.98 0.45
CA ALA A 180 11.08 -6.02 1.77
C ALA A 180 11.98 -5.82 3.00
N LYS A 181 13.31 -5.83 2.81
CA LYS A 181 14.35 -5.72 3.84
C LYS A 181 15.35 -4.59 3.58
N GLY A 182 15.13 -3.73 2.58
CA GLY A 182 15.99 -2.60 2.20
C GLY A 182 15.63 -1.29 2.89
#